data_AF-A0A2V9HFD4-F1
#
_entry.id   AF-A0A2V9HFD4-F1
#
_cell.length_a   1.000
_cell.length_b   1.000
_cell.length_c   1.000
_cell.angle_alpha   90.00
_cell.angle_beta   90.00
_cell.angle_gamma   90.00
#
_symmetry.space_group_name_H-M   'P 1'
#
loop_
_entity.id
_entity.type
_entity.pdbx_description
1 polymer ?
#
loop_
_entity_poly.entity_id
_entity_poly.type
_entity_poly.pdbx_seq_one_letter_code
_entity_poly.pdbx_strand_id
1 'polypeptide(L)'
;MLILLGVQTAAALGPEMQQVSAHGEFVVARVRTWFDERTISAHRGNGPLTPNGRKLVLVDGDGRSFGPSPEGQAAIARFIGFSTPLTTPLRPGESYTTDFVFECPQGCSRAPALNHRDDPETRLVIGHENSLFHKKIYFGVDSAASLTKSAR
;
A
#
# COMPACT_ATOMS: atom_id res chain seq x y z
N MET A 1 8.67 -3.85 -8.42
CA MET A 1 9.14 -3.20 -7.17
C MET A 1 8.03 -2.36 -6.55
N LEU A 2 8.13 -2.00 -5.26
CA LEU A 2 7.17 -1.18 -4.51
C LEU A 2 7.89 -0.13 -3.69
N ILE A 3 7.35 1.10 -3.63
CA ILE A 3 7.81 2.16 -2.74
C ILE A 3 6.62 2.87 -2.12
N LEU A 4 6.79 3.27 -0.87
CA LEU A 4 5.88 4.19 -0.21
C LEU A 4 6.19 5.60 -0.69
N LEU A 5 5.23 6.24 -1.35
CA LEU A 5 5.36 7.64 -1.80
C LEU A 5 5.03 8.63 -0.67
N GLY A 6 4.18 8.22 0.27
CA GLY A 6 3.81 9.05 1.40
C GLY A 6 2.75 8.39 2.27
N VAL A 7 2.62 8.90 3.48
CA VAL A 7 1.59 8.53 4.46
C VAL A 7 0.93 9.79 4.96
N GLN A 8 -0.36 9.76 5.24
CA GLN A 8 -1.07 10.89 5.82
C GLN A 8 -2.06 10.38 6.84
N THR A 9 -2.36 11.20 7.86
CA THR A 9 -3.38 10.88 8.84
C THR A 9 -4.55 11.85 8.74
N ALA A 10 -5.75 11.36 9.03
CA ALA A 10 -6.97 12.17 9.01
C ALA A 10 -8.00 11.61 10.00
N ALA A 11 -8.71 12.50 10.70
CA ALA A 11 -9.84 12.10 11.53
C ALA A 11 -11.08 11.72 10.71
N ALA A 12 -11.18 12.23 9.47
CA ALA A 12 -12.29 11.94 8.56
C ALA A 12 -11.82 11.94 7.10
N LEU A 13 -12.50 11.18 6.25
CA LEU A 13 -12.22 11.05 4.81
C LEU A 13 -13.49 11.24 3.98
N GLY A 14 -13.31 11.72 2.75
CA GLY A 14 -14.39 11.94 1.79
C GLY A 14 -14.70 13.42 1.56
N PRO A 15 -15.56 13.73 0.57
CA PRO A 15 -16.01 15.10 0.32
C PRO A 15 -16.83 15.61 1.50
N GLU A 16 -16.85 16.93 1.70
CA GLU A 16 -17.38 17.60 2.90
C GLU A 16 -18.78 17.14 3.33
N MET A 17 -19.70 16.94 2.37
CA MET A 17 -21.07 16.50 2.66
C MET A 17 -21.24 14.98 2.86
N GLN A 18 -20.19 14.18 2.66
CA GLN A 18 -20.21 12.71 2.75
C GLN A 18 -18.98 12.18 3.50
N GLN A 19 -18.50 12.96 4.47
CA GLN A 19 -17.36 12.55 5.27
C GLN A 19 -17.69 11.33 6.11
N VAL A 20 -16.76 10.39 6.14
CA VAL A 20 -16.73 9.27 7.07
C VAL A 20 -15.71 9.62 8.14
N SER A 21 -16.09 9.56 9.41
CA SER A 21 -15.19 9.78 10.54
C SER A 21 -14.57 8.45 10.98
N ALA A 22 -13.30 8.46 11.36
CA ALA A 22 -12.66 7.32 11.99
C ALA A 22 -13.10 7.20 13.46
N HIS A 23 -13.15 5.98 13.99
CA HIS A 23 -13.26 5.73 15.43
C HIS A 23 -11.98 6.12 16.18
N GLY A 24 -10.84 6.17 15.49
CA GLY A 24 -9.59 6.71 15.99
C GLY A 24 -9.01 7.69 14.99
N GLU A 25 -8.16 7.20 14.10
CA GLU A 25 -7.63 7.94 12.96
C GLU A 25 -7.54 7.05 11.72
N PHE A 26 -7.75 7.66 10.55
CA PHE A 26 -7.39 7.06 9.28
C PHE A 26 -5.91 7.31 9.00
N VAL A 27 -5.23 6.28 8.50
CA VAL A 27 -3.89 6.37 7.94
C VAL A 27 -3.97 6.03 6.45
N VAL A 28 -3.64 6.99 5.59
CA VAL A 28 -3.65 6.84 4.14
C VAL A 28 -2.22 6.67 3.64
N ALA A 29 -1.88 5.50 3.14
CA ALA A 29 -0.58 5.19 2.54
C ALA A 29 -0.68 5.14 1.01
N ARG A 30 0.09 5.99 0.33
CA ARG A 30 0.20 5.97 -1.13
C ARG A 30 1.41 5.16 -1.55
N VAL A 31 1.18 4.08 -2.28
CA VAL A 31 2.23 3.15 -2.70
C VAL A 31 2.36 3.16 -4.20
N ARG A 32 3.58 3.29 -4.73
CA ARG A 32 3.86 3.11 -6.16
C ARG A 32 4.37 1.71 -6.40
N THR A 33 3.73 1.02 -7.34
CA THR A 33 4.23 -0.21 -7.94
C THR A 33 4.83 0.12 -9.28
N TRP A 34 6.06 -0.33 -9.54
CA TRP A 34 6.67 -0.17 -10.86
C TRP A 34 7.45 -1.40 -11.27
N PHE A 35 7.64 -1.55 -12.57
CA PHE A 35 8.52 -2.55 -13.14
C PHE A 35 9.95 -1.99 -13.23
N ASP A 36 10.92 -2.60 -12.53
CA ASP A 36 12.32 -2.20 -12.66
C ASP A 36 12.96 -2.92 -13.87
N GLU A 37 13.14 -2.18 -14.96
CA GLU A 37 13.73 -2.71 -16.19
C GLU A 37 15.18 -3.18 -16.01
N ARG A 38 15.89 -2.72 -14.98
CA ARG A 38 17.27 -3.15 -14.71
C ARG A 38 17.35 -4.57 -14.16
N THR A 39 16.21 -5.11 -13.70
CA THR A 39 16.12 -6.46 -13.11
C THR A 39 15.74 -7.53 -14.12
N ILE A 40 15.50 -7.17 -15.39
CA ILE A 40 15.16 -8.14 -16.45
C ILE A 40 16.27 -8.29 -17.48
N SER A 41 16.36 -9.50 -18.04
CA SER A 41 17.19 -9.76 -19.22
C SER A 41 16.76 -8.88 -20.38
N ALA A 42 17.73 -8.41 -21.18
CA ALA A 42 17.48 -7.69 -22.44
C ALA A 42 16.62 -8.49 -23.43
N HIS A 43 16.51 -9.82 -23.26
CA HIS A 43 15.73 -10.71 -24.12
C HIS A 43 14.29 -10.96 -23.64
N ARG A 44 13.87 -10.37 -22.52
CA ARG A 44 12.57 -10.65 -21.87
C ARG A 44 11.35 -10.16 -22.67
N GLY A 45 11.54 -9.21 -23.59
CA GLY A 45 10.45 -8.63 -24.40
C GLY A 45 9.49 -7.72 -23.61
N ASN A 46 8.41 -7.25 -24.25
CA ASN A 46 7.49 -6.25 -23.68
C ASN A 46 6.20 -6.83 -23.08
N GLY A 47 6.15 -8.13 -22.76
CA GLY A 47 4.93 -8.76 -22.20
C GLY A 47 4.58 -8.23 -20.80
N PRO A 48 3.30 -8.18 -20.39
CA PRO A 48 2.93 -7.82 -19.03
C PRO A 48 3.41 -8.87 -18.02
N LEU A 49 3.78 -8.44 -16.81
CA LEU A 49 4.05 -9.31 -15.67
C LEU A 49 3.12 -8.94 -14.52
N THR A 50 2.45 -9.95 -13.99
CA THR A 50 1.62 -9.81 -12.80
C THR A 50 2.51 -9.71 -11.57
N PRO A 51 2.41 -8.64 -10.76
CA PRO A 51 3.13 -8.57 -9.50
C PRO A 51 2.72 -9.73 -8.59
N ASN A 52 3.68 -10.30 -7.84
CA ASN A 52 3.37 -11.32 -6.84
C ASN A 52 2.28 -10.83 -5.87
N GLY A 53 1.44 -11.75 -5.40
CA GLY A 53 0.40 -11.47 -4.39
C GLY A 53 1.00 -10.84 -3.14
N ARG A 54 0.60 -9.61 -2.82
CA ARG A 54 1.10 -8.82 -1.69
C ARG A 54 -0.06 -8.20 -0.94
N LYS A 55 0.08 -8.10 0.37
CA LYS A 55 -0.87 -7.43 1.26
C LYS A 55 -0.14 -6.33 2.03
N LEU A 56 -0.70 -5.13 2.04
CA LEU A 56 -0.22 -4.06 2.90
C LEU A 56 -0.96 -4.12 4.25
N VAL A 57 -0.23 -3.98 5.34
CA VAL A 57 -0.75 -3.82 6.70
C VAL A 57 -0.11 -2.60 7.34
N LEU A 58 -0.83 -1.90 8.21
CA LEU A 58 -0.23 -0.91 9.10
C LEU A 58 0.25 -1.62 10.37
N VAL A 59 1.43 -1.28 10.87
CA VAL A 59 1.95 -1.82 12.14
C VAL A 59 2.24 -0.67 13.09
N ASP A 60 1.63 -0.68 14.27
CA ASP A 60 1.84 0.37 15.28
C ASP A 60 3.12 0.17 16.10
N GLY A 61 3.38 1.09 17.04
CA GLY A 61 4.54 1.04 17.93
C GLY A 61 4.62 -0.19 18.84
N ASP A 62 3.48 -0.83 19.11
CA ASP A 62 3.36 -2.02 19.94
C ASP A 62 3.38 -3.32 19.12
N GLY A 63 3.51 -3.21 17.79
CA GLY A 63 3.53 -4.35 16.87
C GLY A 63 2.14 -4.87 16.47
N ARG A 64 1.06 -4.17 16.83
CA ARG A 64 -0.29 -4.53 16.40
C ARG A 64 -0.45 -4.23 14.92
N SER A 65 -1.10 -5.15 14.21
CA SER A 65 -1.29 -5.05 12.76
C SER A 65 -2.72 -4.70 12.39
N PHE A 66 -2.90 -3.71 11.53
CA PHE A 66 -4.20 -3.27 11.01
C PHE A 66 -4.27 -3.53 9.51
N GLY A 67 -5.37 -4.15 9.07
CA GLY A 67 -5.66 -4.31 7.65
C GLY A 67 -6.31 -3.05 7.05
N PRO A 68 -6.40 -2.94 5.72
CA PRO A 68 -7.10 -1.83 5.09
C PRO A 68 -8.56 -1.75 5.57
N SER A 69 -9.03 -0.57 5.95
CA SER A 69 -10.41 -0.30 6.37
C SER A 69 -11.32 -0.26 5.15
N PRO A 70 -12.32 -1.15 5.02
CA PRO A 70 -13.25 -1.11 3.88
C PRO A 70 -14.01 0.23 3.78
N GLU A 71 -14.39 0.80 4.92
CA GLU A 71 -15.12 2.06 5.01
C GLU A 71 -14.23 3.23 4.61
N GLY A 72 -13.00 3.30 5.14
CA GLY A 72 -12.01 4.30 4.76
C GLY A 72 -11.62 4.22 3.27
N GLN A 73 -11.50 3.01 2.72
CA GLN A 73 -11.24 2.78 1.30
C GLN A 73 -12.38 3.28 0.41
N ALA A 74 -13.62 3.00 0.79
CA ALA A 74 -14.78 3.53 0.08
C ALA A 74 -14.86 5.06 0.19
N ALA A 75 -14.53 5.63 1.35
CA ALA A 75 -14.53 7.08 1.57
C ALA A 75 -13.50 7.80 0.70
N ILE A 76 -12.25 7.30 0.64
CA ILE A 76 -11.23 7.92 -0.21
C ILE A 76 -11.54 7.72 -1.69
N ALA A 77 -12.09 6.58 -2.09
CA ALA A 77 -12.46 6.32 -3.47
C ALA A 77 -13.55 7.27 -3.98
N ARG A 78 -14.45 7.75 -3.11
CA ARG A 78 -15.42 8.80 -3.45
C ARG A 78 -14.78 10.16 -3.69
N PHE A 79 -13.59 10.41 -3.12
CA PHE A 79 -12.90 11.69 -3.24
C PHE A 79 -11.91 11.72 -4.40
N ILE A 80 -11.11 10.65 -4.60
CA ILE A 80 -10.05 10.61 -5.62
C ILE A 80 -10.26 9.56 -6.72
N GLY A 81 -11.35 8.77 -6.65
CA GLY A 81 -11.57 7.62 -7.51
C GLY A 81 -10.93 6.32 -7.00
N PHE A 82 -11.24 5.21 -7.64
CA PHE A 82 -10.65 3.91 -7.30
C PHE A 82 -9.19 3.83 -7.73
N SER A 83 -8.33 3.43 -6.80
CA SER A 83 -6.92 3.11 -7.07
C SER A 83 -6.76 1.80 -7.85
N THR A 84 -5.64 1.69 -8.58
CA THR A 84 -5.28 0.45 -9.27
C THR A 84 -4.89 -0.65 -8.27
N PRO A 85 -5.44 -1.87 -8.35
CA PRO A 85 -5.05 -2.98 -7.47
C PRO A 85 -3.56 -3.36 -7.59
N LEU A 86 -2.94 -3.82 -6.50
CA LEU A 86 -1.55 -4.30 -6.50
C LEU A 86 -1.30 -5.53 -7.38
N THR A 87 -2.37 -6.23 -7.79
CA THR A 87 -2.30 -7.39 -8.67
C THR A 87 -2.41 -7.02 -10.15
N THR A 88 -2.57 -5.74 -10.49
CA THR A 88 -2.65 -5.31 -11.88
C THR A 88 -1.31 -5.58 -12.59
N PRO A 89 -1.32 -6.27 -13.74
CA PRO A 89 -0.10 -6.51 -14.51
C PRO A 89 0.57 -5.22 -15.00
N LEU A 90 1.90 -5.24 -15.06
CA LEU A 90 2.73 -4.13 -15.57
C LEU A 90 3.64 -4.61 -16.69
N ARG A 91 3.80 -3.81 -17.73
CA ARG A 91 4.88 -3.96 -18.71
C ARG A 91 6.17 -3.33 -18.20
N PRO A 92 7.33 -3.64 -18.81
CA PRO A 92 8.57 -2.90 -18.58
C PRO A 92 8.34 -1.38 -18.64
N GLY A 93 8.87 -0.66 -17.66
CA GLY A 93 8.80 0.81 -17.58
C GLY A 93 7.49 1.36 -17.01
N GLU A 94 6.44 0.54 -16.94
CA GLU A 94 5.15 0.98 -16.39
C GLU A 94 5.15 1.07 -14.86
N SER A 95 4.29 1.94 -14.35
CA SER A 95 4.01 2.06 -12.92
C SER A 95 2.60 2.54 -12.67
N TYR A 96 2.04 2.19 -11.51
CA TYR A 96 0.79 2.76 -11.00
C TYR A 96 0.92 3.08 -9.51
N THR A 97 -0.04 3.83 -9.01
CA THR A 97 -0.19 4.12 -7.59
C THR A 97 -1.43 3.45 -7.02
N THR A 98 -1.29 2.92 -5.82
CA THR A 98 -2.38 2.35 -5.04
C THR A 98 -2.45 3.05 -3.70
N ASP A 99 -3.61 3.62 -3.39
CA ASP A 99 -3.89 4.20 -2.08
C ASP A 99 -4.47 3.14 -1.13
N PHE A 100 -3.91 3.08 0.07
CA PHE A 100 -4.36 2.22 1.15
C PHE A 100 -4.85 3.04 2.32
N VAL A 101 -6.08 2.82 2.75
CA VAL A 101 -6.62 3.42 3.97
C VAL A 101 -6.69 2.38 5.06
N PHE A 102 -6.08 2.69 6.20
CA PHE A 102 -6.15 1.93 7.44
C PHE A 102 -6.92 2.75 8.47
N GLU A 103 -7.51 2.07 9.43
CA GLU A 103 -8.09 2.72 10.60
C GLU A 103 -7.47 2.09 11.85
N CYS A 104 -7.07 2.94 12.78
CA CYS A 104 -6.38 2.54 13.98
C CYS A 104 -6.67 3.52 15.13
N PRO A 105 -6.40 3.15 16.40
CA PRO A 105 -6.52 4.07 17.53
C PRO A 105 -5.71 5.34 17.33
N GLN A 106 -6.16 6.47 17.90
CA GLN A 106 -5.41 7.73 17.83
C GLN A 106 -3.98 7.57 18.35
N GLY A 107 -3.02 8.17 17.64
CA GLY A 107 -1.61 8.12 18.02
C GLY A 107 -0.92 6.83 17.56
N CYS A 108 -1.49 6.11 16.59
CA CYS A 108 -0.81 5.05 15.88
C CYS A 108 0.25 5.64 14.94
N SER A 109 1.30 6.20 15.53
CA SER A 109 2.49 6.59 14.79
C SER A 109 3.32 5.34 14.52
N ARG A 110 3.26 4.79 13.28
CA ARG A 110 4.37 4.11 12.57
C ARG A 110 3.99 3.49 11.21
N ALA A 111 5.07 3.11 10.52
CA ALA A 111 5.23 2.56 9.18
C ALA A 111 4.16 1.58 8.65
N PRO A 112 3.63 1.79 7.42
CA PRO A 112 3.05 0.71 6.63
C PRO A 112 4.09 -0.40 6.42
N ALA A 113 3.70 -1.64 6.66
CA ALA A 113 4.49 -2.83 6.38
C ALA A 113 3.83 -3.64 5.26
N LEU A 114 4.66 -4.12 4.34
CA LEU A 114 4.24 -5.03 3.29
C LEU A 114 4.49 -6.47 3.72
N ASN A 115 3.42 -7.26 3.73
CA ASN A 115 3.48 -8.70 3.89
C ASN A 115 3.26 -9.36 2.53
N HIS A 116 4.14 -10.28 2.16
CA HIS A 116 3.87 -11.20 1.06
C HIS A 116 2.82 -12.21 1.51
N ARG A 117 1.88 -12.54 0.63
CA ARG A 117 0.88 -13.56 0.94
C ARG A 117 1.58 -14.92 0.91
N ASP A 118 1.49 -15.70 1.98
CA ASP A 118 1.66 -17.15 1.91
C ASP A 118 0.46 -17.70 1.11
N ASP A 119 0.66 -17.90 -0.18
CA ASP A 119 -0.30 -18.61 -1.02
C ASP A 119 0.03 -20.11 -0.95
N PRO A 120 -0.87 -21.01 -0.52
CA PRO A 120 -0.58 -22.43 -0.42
C PRO A 120 -0.34 -23.13 -1.77
N GLU A 121 -0.52 -22.46 -2.92
CA GLU A 121 -0.42 -23.06 -4.26
C GLU A 121 0.89 -22.86 -5.03
N THR A 122 1.96 -22.32 -4.42
CA THR A 122 3.29 -22.33 -5.06
C THR A 122 4.40 -22.76 -4.11
N ARG A 123 4.29 -24.00 -3.61
CA ARG A 123 5.41 -24.69 -2.95
C ARG A 123 6.15 -25.53 -3.98
N LEU A 124 7.46 -25.27 -4.13
CA LEU A 124 8.46 -25.98 -4.94
C LEU A 124 8.66 -25.54 -6.40
N VAL A 125 9.42 -24.45 -6.60
CA VAL A 125 10.44 -24.37 -7.67
C VAL A 125 11.63 -23.56 -7.13
N ILE A 126 12.81 -24.17 -7.07
CA ILE A 126 14.07 -23.51 -6.71
C ILE A 126 14.46 -22.57 -7.86
N GLY A 127 14.56 -21.27 -7.58
CA GLY A 127 14.94 -20.23 -8.56
C GLY A 127 13.96 -19.07 -8.72
N HIS A 128 12.86 -19.06 -7.97
CA HIS A 128 11.89 -17.95 -7.95
C HIS A 128 11.90 -17.28 -6.57
N GLU A 129 11.75 -15.96 -6.53
CA GLU A 129 11.79 -15.08 -5.35
C GLU A 129 10.68 -15.32 -4.29
N ASN A 130 10.17 -16.56 -4.16
CA ASN A 130 9.25 -16.99 -3.10
C ASN A 130 9.95 -18.02 -2.19
N SER A 131 11.14 -17.69 -1.70
CA SER A 131 11.83 -18.50 -0.69
C SER A 131 11.06 -18.47 0.63
N LEU A 132 10.96 -19.63 1.30
CA LEU A 132 10.22 -19.92 2.57
C LEU A 132 10.60 -19.02 3.78
N PHE A 133 11.54 -18.10 3.62
CA PHE A 133 12.02 -17.15 4.62
C PHE A 133 11.81 -15.68 4.21
N HIS A 134 10.81 -15.37 3.38
CA HIS A 134 10.60 -13.99 2.93
C HIS A 134 10.20 -13.07 4.09
N LYS A 135 11.16 -12.22 4.47
CA LYS A 135 11.05 -11.23 5.54
C LYS A 135 10.04 -10.16 5.13
N LYS A 136 9.28 -9.67 6.11
CA LYS A 136 8.38 -8.52 5.94
C LYS A 136 9.20 -7.30 5.50
N ILE A 137 8.69 -6.53 4.54
CA ILE A 137 9.31 -5.27 4.12
C ILE A 137 8.61 -4.14 4.88
N TYR A 138 9.36 -3.43 5.71
CA TYR A 138 8.84 -2.29 6.48
C TYR A 138 9.21 -0.99 5.76
N PHE A 139 8.24 -0.09 5.58
CA PHE A 139 8.50 1.25 5.03
C PHE A 139 8.56 2.27 6.16
N GLY A 140 9.76 2.70 6.56
CA GLY A 140 9.92 3.77 7.54
C GLY A 140 9.22 5.05 7.08
N VAL A 141 8.43 5.67 7.97
CA VAL A 141 7.79 6.97 7.74
C VAL A 141 8.47 7.95 8.68
N ASP A 142 9.53 8.60 8.20
CA ASP A 142 10.04 9.79 8.87
C ASP A 142 9.10 10.95 8.51
N SER A 143 8.22 11.30 9.46
CA SER A 143 7.40 12.52 9.51
C SER A 143 6.74 12.96 8.19
N ALA A 144 5.55 12.45 7.90
CA ALA A 144 4.75 12.99 6.83
C ALA A 144 3.97 14.25 7.27
N ALA A 145 3.98 15.28 6.42
CA ALA A 145 3.32 16.55 6.66
C ALA A 145 1.79 16.40 6.81
N SER A 146 1.26 16.98 7.89
CA SER A 146 -0.16 17.13 8.14
C SER A 146 -0.82 17.95 7.04
N LEU A 147 -1.85 17.41 6.37
CA LEU A 147 -2.77 18.20 5.54
C LEU A 147 -3.74 18.98 6.44
N THR A 148 -3.24 19.98 7.16
CA THR A 148 -4.10 21.04 7.67
C THR A 148 -4.36 22.03 6.54
N LYS A 149 -5.58 22.00 5.99
CA LYS A 149 -6.11 23.03 5.10
C LYS A 149 -6.05 24.37 5.85
N SER A 150 -5.10 25.24 5.48
CA SER A 150 -5.09 26.62 5.95
C SER A 150 -6.29 27.32 5.32
N ALA A 151 -7.29 27.65 6.15
CA ALA A 151 -8.33 28.57 5.76
C ALA A 151 -7.70 29.93 5.49
N ARG A 152 -7.98 30.51 4.33
CA ARG A 152 -7.83 31.93 4.05
C ARG A 152 -9.01 32.39 3.21
#